data_AF-A0A0F8WNW0-F1
#
_entry.id   AF-A0A0F8WNW0-F1
#
_cell.length_a   1.000
_cell.length_b   1.000
_cell.length_c   1.000
_cell.angle_alpha   90.00
_cell.angle_beta   90.00
_cell.angle_gamma   90.00
#
_symmetry.space_group_name_H-M   'P 1'
#
loop_
_entity.id
_entity.type
_entity.pdbx_description
1 polymer ?
#
loop_
_entity_poly.entity_id
_entity_poly.type
_entity_poly.pdbx_seq_one_letter_code
_entity_poly.pdbx_strand_id
1 'polypeptide(L)'
;YFLNAGTALVAGFMHQAVAGDGNFDDKAVQANAAVGSTTISLTNGATTLAKDELENGYVLFYTAGTPSTLLGCYPIKANQLEVAGSATYKISLEGSEGLVTAIDTSDKYSVIHNLWYKVVTWANNAAPTARVVGASVRIVTASYYGFLQTRGICNLLCDDGAAFDPGDSVTGGAIGSATDGYKDNSLSSNDYDIEIVGTSCNVGSTDDGAFVFLKIE
;
A
#
# COMPACT_ATOMS: atom_id res chain seq x y z
N TYR A 1 2.70 9.30 9.76
CA TYR A 1 3.04 10.38 8.80
C TYR A 1 3.36 9.71 7.49
N PHE A 2 3.16 10.38 6.36
CA PHE A 2 3.39 9.80 5.03
C PHE A 2 4.37 10.65 4.24
N LEU A 3 5.00 10.06 3.22
CA LEU A 3 5.76 10.76 2.18
C LEU A 3 4.90 10.86 0.92
N ASN A 4 4.66 12.08 0.44
CA ASN A 4 3.96 12.29 -0.82
C ASN A 4 4.80 11.83 -2.02
N ALA A 5 4.16 11.26 -3.04
CA ALA A 5 4.78 11.01 -4.33
C ALA A 5 5.11 12.32 -5.11
N GLY A 6 5.39 12.18 -6.40
CA GLY A 6 5.88 13.25 -7.26
C GLY A 6 4.87 14.34 -7.63
N THR A 7 3.61 14.24 -7.21
CA THR A 7 2.54 15.22 -7.50
C THR A 7 1.97 15.80 -6.21
N ALA A 8 1.56 17.07 -6.22
CA ALA A 8 0.95 17.66 -5.04
C ALA A 8 -0.40 17.00 -4.73
N LEU A 9 -0.62 16.62 -3.47
CA LEU A 9 -1.92 16.13 -3.02
C LEU A 9 -2.87 17.31 -2.84
N VAL A 10 -4.11 17.13 -3.25
CA VAL A 10 -5.20 18.09 -3.10
C VAL A 10 -6.03 17.71 -1.89
N ALA A 11 -6.64 18.67 -1.19
CA ALA A 11 -7.51 18.37 -0.05
C ALA A 11 -8.81 17.68 -0.51
N GLY A 12 -9.37 16.81 0.34
CA GLY A 12 -10.61 16.07 0.09
C GLY A 12 -10.45 14.85 -0.81
N PHE A 13 -9.21 14.43 -1.08
CA PHE A 13 -8.92 13.32 -1.98
C PHE A 13 -8.46 12.09 -1.21
N MET A 14 -8.79 10.92 -1.75
CA MET A 14 -8.33 9.63 -1.27
C MET A 14 -6.97 9.26 -1.87
N HIS A 15 -6.13 8.65 -1.05
CA HIS A 15 -4.77 8.22 -1.42
C HIS A 15 -4.59 6.74 -1.16
N GLN A 16 -3.82 6.11 -2.02
CA GLN A 16 -3.42 4.72 -1.91
C GLN A 16 -1.89 4.62 -1.74
N ALA A 17 -1.43 3.48 -1.23
CA ALA A 17 -0.02 3.14 -1.20
C ALA A 17 0.55 3.09 -2.64
N VAL A 18 1.87 3.13 -2.76
CA VAL A 18 2.52 2.83 -4.04
C VAL A 18 2.14 1.41 -4.47
N ALA A 19 1.88 1.23 -5.77
CA ALA A 19 1.57 -0.08 -6.33
C ALA A 19 2.71 -1.07 -6.06
N GLY A 20 2.36 -2.33 -5.79
CA GLY A 20 3.34 -3.40 -5.75
C GLY A 20 4.07 -3.51 -7.08
N ASP A 21 5.38 -3.67 -7.03
CA ASP A 21 6.22 -3.86 -8.21
C ASP A 21 6.59 -5.34 -8.32
N GLY A 22 6.38 -5.94 -9.49
CA GLY A 22 6.80 -7.32 -9.79
C GLY A 22 8.31 -7.53 -9.64
N ASN A 23 9.13 -6.48 -9.54
CA ASN A 23 10.53 -6.55 -9.15
C ASN A 23 10.73 -7.03 -7.69
N PHE A 24 9.71 -6.96 -6.84
CA PHE A 24 9.75 -7.36 -5.44
C PHE A 24 8.85 -8.56 -5.12
N ASP A 25 8.26 -9.19 -6.13
CA ASP A 25 7.38 -10.35 -5.96
C ASP A 25 8.03 -11.64 -6.50
N ASP A 26 7.92 -12.72 -5.72
CA ASP A 26 8.46 -14.06 -5.99
C ASP A 26 9.93 -14.11 -6.42
N LYS A 27 10.75 -13.31 -5.74
CA LYS A 27 12.19 -13.21 -6.00
C LYS A 27 12.99 -14.21 -5.19
N ALA A 28 14.16 -14.57 -5.70
CA ALA A 28 15.01 -15.55 -5.06
C ALA A 28 15.83 -14.92 -3.93
N VAL A 29 16.02 -15.67 -2.86
CA VAL A 29 17.03 -15.33 -1.84
C VAL A 29 18.43 -15.46 -2.47
N GLN A 30 19.29 -14.45 -2.27
CA GLN A 30 20.60 -14.41 -2.95
C GLN A 30 21.64 -15.26 -2.25
N ALA A 31 21.58 -15.34 -0.92
CA ALA A 31 22.50 -16.12 -0.12
C ALA A 31 21.81 -16.66 1.13
N ASN A 32 22.21 -17.86 1.54
CA ASN A 32 21.70 -18.49 2.75
C ASN A 32 21.88 -17.59 3.97
N ALA A 33 20.88 -17.58 4.85
CA ALA A 33 20.94 -16.86 6.11
C ALA A 33 20.44 -17.77 7.23
N ALA A 34 21.25 -17.90 8.28
CA ALA A 34 20.93 -18.74 9.44
C ALA A 34 19.92 -18.04 10.36
N VAL A 35 19.30 -18.81 11.25
CA VAL A 35 18.52 -18.29 12.39
C VAL A 35 19.35 -17.25 13.14
N GLY A 36 18.72 -16.15 13.55
CA GLY A 36 19.40 -15.03 14.21
C GLY A 36 19.99 -13.99 13.25
N SER A 37 20.03 -14.25 11.94
CA SER A 37 20.55 -13.28 10.98
C SER A 37 19.64 -12.06 10.90
N THR A 38 20.20 -10.87 11.06
CA THR A 38 19.47 -9.59 10.95
C THR A 38 19.73 -8.88 9.63
N THR A 39 20.72 -9.31 8.86
CA THR A 39 21.04 -8.76 7.53
C THR A 39 20.89 -9.85 6.48
N ILE A 40 19.97 -9.66 5.55
CA ILE A 40 19.61 -10.64 4.53
C ILE A 40 19.99 -10.12 3.16
N SER A 41 20.59 -10.97 2.33
CA SER A 41 20.96 -10.62 0.96
C SER A 41 19.94 -11.19 -0.02
N LEU A 42 19.38 -10.32 -0.85
CA LEU A 42 18.26 -10.60 -1.74
C LEU A 42 18.64 -10.29 -3.19
N THR A 43 18.01 -10.99 -4.14
CA THR A 43 18.11 -10.63 -5.57
C THR A 43 17.13 -9.51 -5.88
N ASN A 44 17.40 -8.66 -6.86
CA ASN A 44 16.42 -7.70 -7.38
C ASN A 44 16.05 -8.04 -8.83
N GLY A 45 14.93 -7.51 -9.30
CA GLY A 45 14.60 -7.43 -10.71
C GLY A 45 15.44 -6.38 -11.46
N ALA A 46 14.81 -5.65 -12.38
CA ALA A 46 15.52 -4.75 -13.30
C ALA A 46 15.75 -3.33 -12.74
N THR A 47 15.01 -2.94 -11.69
CA THR A 47 15.01 -1.56 -11.18
C THR A 47 15.96 -1.41 -10.01
N THR A 48 16.94 -0.51 -10.12
CA THR A 48 17.87 -0.23 -9.02
C THR A 48 17.14 0.36 -7.81
N LEU A 49 17.29 -0.29 -6.65
CA LEU A 49 16.67 0.14 -5.41
C LEU A 49 17.43 1.29 -4.74
N ALA A 50 16.73 2.37 -4.37
CA ALA A 50 17.33 3.47 -3.63
C ALA A 50 17.59 3.08 -2.16
N LYS A 51 18.55 3.75 -1.52
CA LYS A 51 18.83 3.55 -0.10
C LYS A 51 17.58 3.86 0.76
N ASP A 52 17.29 2.99 1.70
CA ASP A 52 16.18 3.09 2.69
C ASP A 52 14.77 3.22 2.06
N GLU A 53 14.62 2.87 0.79
CA GLU A 53 13.33 2.82 0.08
C GLU A 53 12.31 1.83 0.69
N LEU A 54 12.80 0.72 1.26
CA LEU A 54 11.99 -0.33 1.89
C LEU A 54 11.89 -0.19 3.41
N GLU A 55 12.41 0.90 3.98
CA GLU A 55 12.36 1.16 5.43
C GLU A 55 10.90 1.19 5.92
N ASN A 56 10.65 0.55 7.07
CA ASN A 56 9.32 0.36 7.68
C ASN A 56 8.32 -0.41 6.80
N GLY A 57 8.80 -1.12 5.77
CA GLY A 57 8.04 -2.12 5.01
C GLY A 57 8.11 -3.50 5.66
N TYR A 58 7.69 -4.52 4.90
CA TYR A 58 7.74 -5.92 5.33
C TYR A 58 8.30 -6.82 4.24
N VAL A 59 9.04 -7.85 4.66
CA VAL A 59 9.48 -8.96 3.81
C VAL A 59 8.80 -10.24 4.26
N LEU A 60 8.28 -11.01 3.30
CA LEU A 60 7.73 -12.33 3.49
C LEU A 60 8.68 -13.35 2.85
N PHE A 61 9.08 -14.38 3.60
CA PHE A 61 9.86 -15.52 3.10
C PHE A 61 9.02 -16.78 3.04
N TYR A 62 9.20 -17.57 1.99
CA TYR A 62 8.49 -18.83 1.79
C TYR A 62 9.28 -19.78 0.88
N THR A 63 9.02 -21.09 1.01
CA THR A 63 9.67 -22.09 0.16
C THR A 63 9.16 -21.98 -1.28
N ALA A 64 10.03 -22.24 -2.26
CA ALA A 64 9.56 -22.46 -3.64
C ALA A 64 8.65 -23.70 -3.73
N GLY A 65 7.66 -23.67 -4.61
CA GLY A 65 6.77 -24.81 -4.91
C GLY A 65 5.29 -24.53 -4.65
N THR A 66 4.46 -25.55 -4.91
CA THR A 66 3.00 -25.48 -4.74
C THR A 66 2.53 -26.74 -4.00
N PRO A 67 2.01 -26.64 -2.77
CA PRO A 67 1.89 -25.42 -1.96
C PRO A 67 3.24 -24.93 -1.42
N SER A 68 3.42 -23.61 -1.31
CA SER A 68 4.56 -23.02 -0.61
C SER A 68 4.36 -23.11 0.91
N THR A 69 5.48 -23.15 1.66
CA THR A 69 5.48 -23.11 3.12
C THR A 69 6.01 -21.76 3.59
N LEU A 70 5.29 -21.08 4.47
CA LEU A 70 5.74 -19.80 5.04
C LEU A 70 6.91 -20.01 5.99
N LEU A 71 7.98 -19.23 5.81
CA LEU A 71 9.19 -19.26 6.64
C LEU A 71 9.25 -18.08 7.61
N GLY A 72 8.53 -17.00 7.32
CA GLY A 72 8.29 -15.89 8.24
C GLY A 72 7.97 -14.57 7.53
N CYS A 73 7.39 -13.63 8.28
CA CYS A 73 7.15 -12.26 7.84
C CYS A 73 7.85 -11.32 8.82
N TYR A 74 8.68 -10.42 8.30
CA TYR A 74 9.56 -9.58 9.12
C TYR A 74 9.46 -8.11 8.71
N PRO A 75 9.37 -7.18 9.68
CA PRO A 75 9.54 -5.76 9.41
C PRO A 75 10.96 -5.44 8.94
N ILE A 76 11.07 -4.53 7.98
CA ILE A 76 12.35 -4.07 7.42
C ILE A 76 12.76 -2.77 8.12
N LYS A 77 13.95 -2.79 8.73
CA LYS A 77 14.57 -1.62 9.33
C LYS A 77 15.15 -0.68 8.28
N ALA A 78 15.85 -1.23 7.29
CA ALA A 78 16.50 -0.46 6.23
C ALA A 78 16.91 -1.38 5.09
N ASN A 79 17.10 -0.81 3.90
CA ASN A 79 17.79 -1.48 2.80
C ASN A 79 19.00 -0.66 2.33
N GLN A 80 20.01 -1.38 1.85
CA GLN A 80 21.16 -0.75 1.22
C GLN A 80 20.80 -0.23 -0.17
N LEU A 81 21.52 0.79 -0.62
CA LEU A 81 21.53 1.19 -2.03
C LEU A 81 21.96 -0.02 -2.85
N GLU A 82 21.18 -0.35 -3.88
CA GLU A 82 21.62 -1.31 -4.87
C GLU A 82 22.70 -0.69 -5.76
N VAL A 83 23.83 -1.38 -5.90
CA VAL A 83 24.89 -0.97 -6.82
C VAL A 83 24.38 -1.20 -8.24
N ALA A 84 24.44 -0.18 -9.09
CA ALA A 84 23.94 -0.28 -10.47
C ALA A 84 24.49 -1.54 -11.18
N GLY A 85 23.56 -2.40 -11.64
CA GLY A 85 23.87 -3.65 -12.34
C GLY A 85 24.23 -4.84 -11.45
N SER A 86 24.15 -4.73 -10.11
CA SER A 86 24.40 -5.87 -9.21
C SER A 86 23.25 -6.88 -9.17
N ALA A 87 22.02 -6.44 -9.48
CA ALA A 87 20.77 -7.22 -9.35
C ALA A 87 20.62 -7.83 -7.95
N THR A 88 21.24 -7.22 -6.94
CA THR A 88 21.33 -7.75 -5.57
C THR A 88 21.47 -6.61 -4.58
N TYR A 89 20.80 -6.75 -3.45
CA TYR A 89 20.80 -5.77 -2.38
C TYR A 89 20.68 -6.46 -1.02
N LYS A 90 20.86 -5.69 0.06
CA LYS A 90 20.69 -6.19 1.41
C LYS A 90 19.61 -5.43 2.13
N ILE A 91 18.83 -6.16 2.92
CA ILE A 91 17.91 -5.60 3.90
C ILE A 91 18.42 -5.89 5.31
N SER A 92 18.12 -4.98 6.23
CA SER A 92 18.24 -5.20 7.66
C SER A 92 16.85 -5.36 8.25
N LEU A 93 16.64 -6.40 9.04
CA LEU A 93 15.37 -6.64 9.73
C LEU A 93 15.27 -5.76 10.98
N GLU A 94 14.05 -5.39 11.37
CA GLU A 94 13.80 -4.74 12.65
C GLU A 94 13.95 -5.75 13.80
N GLY A 95 14.42 -5.29 14.96
CA GLY A 95 14.66 -6.15 16.12
C GLY A 95 16.01 -6.87 16.11
N SER A 96 16.46 -7.29 17.30
CA SER A 96 17.75 -7.96 17.48
C SER A 96 17.71 -9.48 17.31
N GLU A 97 16.51 -10.07 17.25
CA GLU A 97 16.33 -11.53 17.20
C GLU A 97 16.58 -12.10 15.79
N GLY A 98 16.41 -11.30 14.73
CA GLY A 98 16.64 -11.71 13.36
C GLY A 98 15.66 -12.79 12.86
N LEU A 99 16.11 -13.61 11.91
CA LEU A 99 15.30 -14.72 11.38
C LEU A 99 15.00 -15.78 12.45
N VAL A 100 13.74 -16.23 12.52
CA VAL A 100 13.32 -17.37 13.35
C VAL A 100 13.58 -18.70 12.63
N THR A 101 13.48 -18.70 11.30
CA THR A 101 13.73 -19.85 10.43
C THR A 101 14.88 -19.52 9.49
N ALA A 102 15.84 -20.43 9.35
CA ALA A 102 16.89 -20.27 8.36
C ALA A 102 16.29 -20.29 6.94
N ILE A 103 16.91 -19.53 6.04
CA ILE A 103 16.53 -19.47 4.63
C ILE A 103 17.73 -19.84 3.77
N ASP A 104 17.46 -20.39 2.59
CA ASP A 104 18.46 -20.74 1.59
C ASP A 104 18.13 -20.15 0.21
N THR A 105 19.04 -20.32 -0.75
CA THR A 105 18.87 -19.80 -2.12
C THR A 105 17.75 -20.44 -2.94
N SER A 106 17.15 -21.54 -2.46
CA SER A 106 15.98 -22.15 -3.08
C SER A 106 14.66 -21.54 -2.59
N ASP A 107 14.71 -20.79 -1.50
CA ASP A 107 13.58 -20.04 -0.99
C ASP A 107 13.28 -18.78 -1.80
N LYS A 108 12.04 -18.33 -1.67
CA LYS A 108 11.49 -17.15 -2.32
C LYS A 108 11.12 -16.10 -1.29
N TYR A 109 11.02 -14.87 -1.76
CA TYR A 109 10.58 -13.77 -0.96
C TYR A 109 9.70 -12.80 -1.76
N SER A 110 8.82 -12.11 -1.05
CA SER A 110 8.12 -10.93 -1.56
C SER A 110 8.26 -9.77 -0.56
N VAL A 111 8.37 -8.55 -1.07
CA VAL A 111 8.47 -7.34 -0.24
C VAL A 111 7.33 -6.38 -0.55
N ILE A 112 6.81 -5.76 0.50
CA ILE A 112 5.95 -4.58 0.39
C ILE A 112 6.66 -3.37 1.00
N HIS A 113 6.54 -2.22 0.34
CA HIS A 113 6.94 -0.94 0.92
C HIS A 113 6.09 -0.62 2.16
N ASN A 114 6.57 0.33 2.96
CA ASN A 114 5.70 0.99 3.92
C ASN A 114 4.47 1.56 3.19
N LEU A 115 3.26 1.30 3.70
CA LEU A 115 2.02 1.73 3.05
C LEU A 115 1.94 3.25 2.85
N TRP A 116 2.64 4.03 3.69
CA TRP A 116 2.69 5.48 3.63
C TRP A 116 3.94 6.04 2.91
N TYR A 117 4.74 5.19 2.25
CA TYR A 117 5.83 5.62 1.38
C TYR A 117 5.30 6.01 -0.01
N LYS A 118 5.68 7.20 -0.48
CA LYS A 118 5.31 7.76 -1.79
C LYS A 118 3.84 7.52 -2.13
N VAL A 119 2.95 7.91 -1.22
CA VAL A 119 1.50 7.74 -1.43
C VAL A 119 1.07 8.48 -2.69
N VAL A 120 0.14 7.88 -3.42
CA VAL A 120 -0.38 8.44 -4.67
C VAL A 120 -1.87 8.70 -4.52
N THR A 121 -2.33 9.79 -5.14
CA THR A 121 -3.75 10.03 -5.32
C THR A 121 -4.36 8.87 -6.10
N TRP A 122 -5.48 8.34 -5.63
CA TRP A 122 -6.24 7.37 -6.41
C TRP A 122 -6.78 8.06 -7.67
N ALA A 123 -6.34 7.57 -8.84
CA ALA A 123 -6.72 8.10 -10.15
C ALA A 123 -8.19 7.81 -10.53
N ASN A 124 -8.77 8.66 -11.38
CA ASN A 124 -10.17 8.55 -11.79
C ASN A 124 -10.46 7.24 -12.53
N ASN A 125 -11.61 6.62 -12.23
CA ASN A 125 -12.18 5.48 -12.96
C ASN A 125 -11.20 4.31 -13.17
N ALA A 126 -10.31 4.12 -12.20
CA ALA A 126 -9.34 3.05 -12.18
C ALA A 126 -9.55 2.24 -10.90
N ALA A 127 -9.44 0.91 -11.02
CA ALA A 127 -9.34 0.05 -9.84
C ALA A 127 -8.13 0.50 -8.99
N PRO A 128 -8.22 0.40 -7.66
CA PRO A 128 -7.08 0.70 -6.81
C PRO A 128 -5.94 -0.26 -7.18
N THR A 129 -4.73 0.29 -7.29
CA THR A 129 -3.53 -0.50 -7.59
C THR A 129 -2.83 -0.98 -6.31
N ALA A 130 -3.22 -0.42 -5.17
CA ALA A 130 -2.77 -0.80 -3.84
C ALA A 130 -3.82 -0.42 -2.79
N ARG A 131 -3.56 -0.79 -1.54
CA ARG A 131 -4.43 -0.46 -0.40
C ARG A 131 -4.61 1.05 -0.23
N VAL A 132 -5.81 1.46 0.14
CA VAL A 132 -6.11 2.85 0.50
C VAL A 132 -5.50 3.19 1.86
N VAL A 133 -4.88 4.36 1.98
CA VAL A 133 -4.08 4.74 3.17
C VAL A 133 -4.54 6.02 3.85
N GLY A 134 -5.57 6.68 3.31
CA GLY A 134 -6.25 7.80 3.97
C GLY A 134 -6.63 8.93 3.03
N ALA A 135 -7.26 9.95 3.63
CA ALA A 135 -7.69 11.17 2.96
C ALA A 135 -6.78 12.35 3.31
N SER A 136 -6.51 13.23 2.35
CA SER A 136 -5.80 14.48 2.57
C SER A 136 -6.74 15.57 3.09
N VAL A 137 -6.46 16.11 4.27
CA VAL A 137 -7.21 17.25 4.84
C VAL A 137 -6.68 18.62 4.41
N ARG A 138 -5.53 18.64 3.71
CA ARG A 138 -4.86 19.84 3.22
C ARG A 138 -4.04 19.53 1.98
N ILE A 139 -3.66 20.57 1.24
CA ILE A 139 -2.69 20.44 0.16
C ILE A 139 -1.33 20.04 0.73
N VAL A 140 -0.69 19.04 0.13
CA VAL A 140 0.67 18.61 0.46
C VAL A 140 1.51 18.68 -0.81
N THR A 141 2.59 19.45 -0.78
CA THR A 141 3.50 19.59 -1.93
C THR A 141 4.13 18.25 -2.29
N ALA A 142 4.50 18.08 -3.56
CA ALA A 142 5.20 16.88 -4.03
C ALA A 142 6.44 16.59 -3.18
N SER A 143 6.71 15.30 -2.94
CA SER A 143 7.89 14.84 -2.16
C SER A 143 8.00 15.42 -0.74
N TYR A 144 6.87 15.82 -0.14
CA TYR A 144 6.83 16.35 1.22
C TYR A 144 6.12 15.42 2.18
N TYR A 145 6.44 15.55 3.46
CA TYR A 145 5.80 14.76 4.51
C TYR A 145 4.49 15.39 4.98
N GLY A 146 3.53 14.56 5.35
CA GLY A 146 2.24 15.00 5.85
C GLY A 146 1.51 13.99 6.72
N PHE A 147 0.25 14.30 7.00
CA PHE A 147 -0.70 13.41 7.68
C PHE A 147 -1.93 13.23 6.81
N LEU A 148 -2.37 11.97 6.70
CA LEU A 148 -3.66 11.61 6.13
C LEU A 148 -4.61 11.29 7.28
N GLN A 149 -5.90 11.58 7.08
CA GLN A 149 -6.95 11.12 7.96
C GLN A 149 -7.36 9.70 7.56
N THR A 150 -7.29 8.76 8.49
CA THR A 150 -7.68 7.36 8.27
C THR A 150 -9.01 7.00 8.92
N ARG A 151 -9.50 7.82 9.86
CA ARG A 151 -10.73 7.55 10.61
C ARG A 151 -11.50 8.83 10.95
N GLY A 152 -12.79 8.68 11.19
CA GLY A 152 -13.68 9.74 11.68
C GLY A 152 -14.27 10.57 10.56
N ILE A 153 -14.97 11.65 10.92
CA ILE A 153 -15.65 12.53 9.95
C ILE A 153 -14.61 13.26 9.12
N CYS A 154 -14.65 13.07 7.80
CA CYS A 154 -13.81 13.73 6.83
C CYS A 154 -14.69 14.39 5.76
N ASN A 155 -14.19 15.47 5.15
CA ASN A 155 -14.74 15.99 3.91
C ASN A 155 -13.99 15.30 2.77
N LEU A 156 -14.71 14.53 1.97
CA LEU A 156 -14.24 14.03 0.70
C LEU A 156 -15.01 14.76 -0.40
N LEU A 157 -14.34 15.12 -1.48
CA LEU A 157 -15.07 15.44 -2.70
C LEU A 157 -15.84 14.15 -3.10
N CYS A 158 -17.01 14.28 -3.72
CA CYS A 158 -17.78 13.21 -4.34
C CYS A 158 -17.95 13.53 -5.83
N ASP A 159 -17.77 12.53 -6.65
CA ASP A 159 -17.92 12.43 -8.09
C ASP A 159 -18.65 11.11 -8.29
N ASP A 160 -19.97 11.21 -8.43
CA ASP A 160 -20.80 10.16 -9.00
C ASP A 160 -21.97 10.80 -9.73
N GLY A 161 -22.36 10.22 -10.86
CA GLY A 161 -23.55 10.56 -11.62
C GLY A 161 -24.87 10.21 -10.91
N ALA A 162 -24.82 9.72 -9.66
CA ALA A 162 -25.97 9.48 -8.79
C ALA A 162 -25.76 10.12 -7.40
N ALA A 163 -26.86 10.57 -6.79
CA ALA A 163 -26.85 11.00 -5.40
C ALA A 163 -26.67 9.79 -4.47
N PHE A 164 -25.85 9.93 -3.43
CA PHE A 164 -25.70 8.94 -2.36
C PHE A 164 -26.42 9.42 -1.10
N ASP A 165 -26.97 8.49 -0.33
CA ASP A 165 -27.74 8.71 0.88
C ASP A 165 -26.89 8.52 2.16
N PRO A 166 -27.32 9.05 3.32
CA PRO A 166 -26.68 8.75 4.59
C PRO A 166 -26.72 7.25 4.88
N GLY A 167 -25.57 6.66 5.19
CA GLY A 167 -25.44 5.23 5.47
C GLY A 167 -24.90 4.40 4.30
N ASP A 168 -24.81 4.99 3.11
CA ASP A 168 -24.23 4.32 1.95
C ASP A 168 -22.74 4.05 2.16
N SER A 169 -22.31 2.88 1.68
CA SER A 169 -20.91 2.47 1.74
C SER A 169 -20.11 3.37 0.80
N VAL A 170 -19.02 3.92 1.31
CA VAL A 170 -18.11 4.70 0.49
C VAL A 170 -16.96 3.80 0.08
N THR A 171 -16.82 3.59 -1.22
CA THR A 171 -15.59 3.06 -1.80
C THR A 171 -14.76 4.22 -2.29
N GLY A 172 -13.45 4.01 -2.45
CA GLY A 172 -12.71 4.96 -3.26
C GLY A 172 -13.00 4.73 -4.74
N GLY A 173 -13.11 5.83 -5.46
CA GLY A 173 -13.42 5.88 -6.87
C GLY A 173 -13.44 7.35 -7.26
N ALA A 174 -12.99 7.69 -8.47
CA ALA A 174 -12.81 9.07 -8.96
C ALA A 174 -11.85 9.99 -8.16
N ILE A 175 -11.29 10.97 -8.88
CA ILE A 175 -10.37 11.97 -8.29
C ILE A 175 -11.18 12.81 -7.31
N GLY A 176 -10.91 12.62 -6.02
CA GLY A 176 -11.72 13.27 -5.00
C GLY A 176 -13.15 12.79 -5.06
N SER A 177 -13.38 11.47 -4.99
CA SER A 177 -14.73 10.97 -4.81
C SER A 177 -14.85 9.86 -3.79
N ALA A 178 -15.81 10.06 -2.90
CA ALA A 178 -16.56 8.98 -2.31
C ALA A 178 -17.62 8.53 -3.31
N THR A 179 -17.39 7.43 -4.05
CA THR A 179 -18.46 6.81 -4.84
C THR A 179 -19.32 5.93 -3.91
N ASP A 180 -20.64 5.90 -4.12
CA ASP A 180 -21.48 4.88 -3.48
C ASP A 180 -21.04 3.50 -3.98
N GLY A 181 -20.46 2.74 -3.05
CA GLY A 181 -20.11 1.35 -3.25
C GLY A 181 -21.35 0.50 -3.10
N TYR A 182 -21.96 0.17 -4.25
CA TYR A 182 -22.71 -1.06 -4.56
C TYR A 182 -23.49 -1.68 -3.40
N LYS A 183 -24.82 -1.79 -3.54
CA LYS A 183 -25.65 -2.68 -2.71
C LYS A 183 -25.24 -4.13 -2.94
N ASP A 184 -24.16 -4.57 -2.29
CA ASP A 184 -23.74 -5.96 -2.30
C ASP A 184 -24.82 -6.78 -1.57
N ASN A 185 -25.69 -7.37 -2.38
CA ASN A 185 -26.61 -8.40 -1.97
C ASN A 185 -26.35 -9.68 -2.79
N SER A 186 -25.13 -9.84 -3.32
CA SER A 186 -24.80 -10.89 -4.27
C SER A 186 -23.29 -11.15 -4.27
N LEU A 187 -22.87 -12.18 -3.53
CA LEU A 187 -21.58 -12.86 -3.74
C LEU A 187 -21.55 -13.48 -5.15
N SER A 188 -21.25 -12.67 -6.18
CA SER A 188 -21.00 -13.16 -7.53
C SER A 188 -19.52 -12.95 -7.87
N SER A 189 -18.90 -13.97 -8.47
CA SER A 189 -17.45 -14.05 -8.71
C SER A 189 -16.90 -13.05 -9.74
N ASN A 190 -17.64 -11.99 -10.08
CA ASN A 190 -17.26 -10.92 -11.00
C ASN A 190 -17.38 -9.51 -10.38
N ASP A 191 -17.77 -9.42 -9.11
CA ASP A 191 -17.78 -8.15 -8.41
C ASP A 191 -16.32 -7.78 -8.09
N TYR A 192 -15.87 -6.62 -8.54
CA TYR A 192 -14.59 -6.08 -8.08
C TYR A 192 -14.78 -5.81 -6.58
N ASP A 193 -14.16 -6.63 -5.73
CA ASP A 193 -14.11 -6.41 -4.29
C ASP A 193 -13.28 -5.13 -4.02
N ILE A 194 -13.90 -3.97 -4.18
CA ILE A 194 -13.28 -2.67 -3.91
C ILE A 194 -13.33 -2.42 -2.40
N GLU A 195 -12.22 -1.96 -1.84
CA GLU A 195 -12.12 -1.60 -0.42
C GLU A 195 -13.17 -0.53 -0.06
N ILE A 196 -14.05 -0.87 0.88
CA ILE A 196 -14.95 0.09 1.52
C ILE A 196 -14.13 0.90 2.53
N VAL A 197 -14.04 2.21 2.30
CA VAL A 197 -13.20 3.12 3.09
C VAL A 197 -13.97 3.89 4.17
N GLY A 198 -15.30 3.86 4.11
CA GLY A 198 -16.15 4.56 5.07
C GLY A 198 -17.64 4.46 4.77
N THR A 199 -18.40 5.36 5.38
CA THR A 199 -19.85 5.47 5.21
C THR A 199 -20.27 6.92 5.08
N SER A 200 -21.19 7.22 4.16
CA SER A 200 -21.74 8.57 4.00
C SER A 200 -22.52 9.02 5.24
N CYS A 201 -22.39 10.30 5.61
CA CYS A 201 -23.12 10.93 6.70
C CYS A 201 -24.22 11.90 6.24
N ASN A 202 -24.26 12.25 4.95
CA ASN A 202 -25.23 13.18 4.39
C ASN A 202 -25.64 12.79 2.97
N VAL A 203 -26.78 13.28 2.52
CA VAL A 203 -27.10 13.27 1.09
C VAL A 203 -26.08 14.16 0.39
N GLY A 204 -25.40 13.64 -0.62
CA GLY A 204 -24.51 14.44 -1.45
C GLY A 204 -25.04 14.67 -2.86
N SER A 205 -24.45 15.68 -3.48
CA SER A 205 -24.60 16.02 -4.89
C SER A 205 -23.32 15.64 -5.64
N THR A 206 -23.46 15.40 -6.93
CA THR A 206 -22.36 15.19 -7.86
C THR A 206 -21.40 16.38 -7.83
N ASP A 207 -20.10 16.11 -7.88
CA ASP A 207 -19.00 17.09 -7.91
C ASP A 207 -18.90 18.01 -6.68
N ASP A 208 -19.49 17.62 -5.55
CA ASP A 208 -19.53 18.40 -4.30
C ASP A 208 -18.86 17.68 -3.11
N GLY A 209 -18.53 18.46 -2.08
CA GLY A 209 -17.98 17.92 -0.83
C GLY A 209 -19.03 17.17 0.00
N ALA A 210 -18.63 16.02 0.52
CA ALA A 210 -19.44 15.09 1.30
C ALA A 210 -18.82 14.82 2.68
N PHE A 211 -19.66 14.66 3.69
CA PHE A 211 -19.23 14.13 4.99
C PHE A 211 -19.21 12.61 4.94
N VAL A 212 -18.02 12.05 5.13
CA VAL A 212 -17.81 10.61 5.20
C VAL A 212 -17.21 10.26 6.54
N PHE A 213 -17.75 9.23 7.20
CA PHE A 213 -17.10 8.64 8.36
C PHE A 213 -16.10 7.57 7.88
N LEU A 214 -14.82 7.92 7.88
CA LEU A 214 -13.73 7.03 7.48
C LEU A 214 -13.51 5.91 8.49
N LYS A 215 -13.19 4.71 7.97
CA LYS A 215 -12.83 3.50 8.73
C LYS A 215 -11.70 2.73 8.03
N ILE A 216 -10.62 3.43 7.70
CA ILE A 216 -9.43 2.83 7.10
C ILE A 216 -8.55 2.32 8.25
N GLU A 217 -8.48 1.01 8.41
CA GLU A 217 -7.73 0.30 9.46
C GLU A 217 -6.96 -0.85 8.81
#